data_AF-B0FV07-F1
#
_entry.id   AF-B0FV07-F1
#
_cell.length_a   1.000
_cell.length_b   1.000
_cell.length_c   1.000
_cell.angle_alpha   90.00
_cell.angle_beta   90.00
_cell.angle_gamma   90.00
#
_symmetry.space_group_name_H-M   'P 1'
#
loop_
_entity.id
_entity.type
_entity.pdbx_description
1 polymer ?
#
loop_
_entity_poly.entity_id
_entity_poly.type
_entity_poly.pdbx_seq_one_letter_code
_entity_poly.pdbx_strand_id
1 'polypeptide(L)'
;IQSDHMNNTIHVTNKKLPNFLLSVRLKYVKLGYHYLISNAVYILILPVLLAATSSSFNLSDLTLLYNHLLKFHFLSSTIFAALLIFLTTLYFTTRPRKIFLLDFACYKPDSSLICTRETFMDRSQRVGIFTEDNLAFQQKILERSGLGQKTYFPEALLRVPPNPCMSEARKEAETVMFGAIDAVLEKTGVKPKDIGILVVNCSLFNPTPSLSAMIVNKYKLRGNILSYNLGGMGCSAGL
;
A
#
# COMPACT_ATOMS: atom_id res chain seq x y z
N ILE A 1 -0.94 -24.60 -50.14
CA ILE A 1 -0.96 -25.78 -49.25
C ILE A 1 -0.73 -25.26 -47.84
N GLN A 2 -1.81 -25.33 -47.09
CA GLN A 2 -2.04 -25.23 -45.65
C GLN A 2 -0.85 -25.63 -44.76
N SER A 3 -0.50 -24.79 -43.79
CA SER A 3 -0.02 -25.27 -42.49
C SER A 3 -0.21 -24.21 -41.41
N ASP A 4 -1.24 -24.46 -40.60
CA ASP A 4 -1.49 -23.81 -39.33
C ASP A 4 -0.32 -24.07 -38.35
N HIS A 5 0.19 -23.02 -37.72
CA HIS A 5 0.84 -23.14 -36.42
C HIS A 5 0.19 -22.17 -35.43
N MET A 6 -0.78 -22.73 -34.73
CA MET A 6 -1.44 -22.21 -33.55
C MET A 6 -0.45 -22.23 -32.38
N ASN A 7 -0.12 -21.07 -31.80
CA ASN A 7 0.50 -21.00 -30.47
C ASN A 7 -0.40 -20.21 -29.52
N ASN A 8 -1.04 -20.96 -28.64
CA ASN A 8 -1.93 -20.53 -27.58
C ASN A 8 -1.23 -19.60 -26.60
N THR A 9 -1.72 -18.36 -26.50
CA THR A 9 -1.49 -17.54 -25.30
C THR A 9 -2.78 -17.56 -24.48
N ILE A 10 -2.76 -18.31 -23.37
CA ILE A 10 -3.86 -18.40 -22.43
C ILE A 10 -3.97 -17.05 -21.70
N HIS A 11 -4.90 -16.20 -22.15
CA HIS A 11 -5.38 -15.09 -21.34
C HIS A 11 -6.26 -15.65 -20.22
N VAL A 12 -5.69 -15.83 -19.03
CA VAL A 12 -6.46 -16.05 -17.80
C VAL A 12 -7.11 -14.72 -17.40
N THR A 13 -8.18 -14.32 -18.10
CA THR A 13 -9.11 -13.34 -17.57
C THR A 13 -9.89 -14.00 -16.45
N ASN A 14 -9.53 -13.70 -15.21
CA ASN A 14 -10.26 -14.11 -14.02
C ASN A 14 -11.58 -13.30 -13.93
N LYS A 15 -12.50 -13.56 -14.87
CA LYS A 15 -13.89 -13.11 -14.79
C LYS A 15 -14.56 -13.97 -13.72
N LYS A 16 -14.51 -13.52 -12.47
CA LYS A 16 -15.44 -14.01 -11.44
C LYS A 16 -16.86 -13.81 -11.97
N LEU A 17 -17.50 -14.91 -12.37
CA LEU A 17 -18.92 -14.93 -12.69
C LEU A 17 -19.69 -14.29 -11.52
N PRO A 18 -20.64 -13.38 -11.79
CA PRO A 18 -21.46 -12.81 -10.74
C PRO A 18 -22.17 -13.96 -10.02
N ASN A 19 -21.98 -14.02 -8.70
CA ASN A 19 -22.43 -15.13 -7.89
C ASN A 19 -23.94 -14.96 -7.62
N PHE A 20 -24.77 -15.35 -8.60
CA PHE A 20 -26.23 -15.17 -8.57
C PHE A 20 -26.87 -15.82 -7.33
N LEU A 21 -26.28 -16.88 -6.78
CA LEU A 21 -26.75 -17.51 -5.54
C LEU A 21 -26.72 -16.56 -4.33
N LEU A 22 -25.77 -15.61 -4.30
CA LEU A 22 -25.62 -14.63 -3.22
C LEU A 22 -26.68 -13.54 -3.31
N SER A 23 -27.02 -13.07 -4.51
CA SER A 23 -28.10 -12.10 -4.72
C SER A 23 -29.48 -12.71 -4.47
N VAL A 24 -29.67 -13.97 -4.87
CA VAL A 24 -30.88 -14.74 -4.62
C VAL A 24 -31.08 -15.00 -3.13
N ARG A 25 -30.03 -15.43 -2.40
CA ARG A 25 -30.07 -15.55 -0.92
C ARG A 25 -30.41 -14.21 -0.24
N LEU A 26 -29.83 -13.09 -0.67
CA LEU A 26 -30.12 -11.78 -0.09
C LEU A 26 -31.56 -11.32 -0.35
N LYS A 27 -32.12 -11.65 -1.52
CA LYS A 27 -33.52 -11.34 -1.85
C LYS A 27 -34.50 -12.14 -0.98
N TYR A 28 -34.25 -13.43 -0.78
CA TYR A 28 -35.09 -14.26 0.09
C TYR A 28 -34.90 -13.95 1.58
N VAL A 29 -33.70 -13.58 2.01
CA VAL A 29 -33.45 -13.11 3.39
C VAL A 29 -34.18 -11.79 3.65
N LYS A 30 -34.14 -10.83 2.72
CA LYS A 30 -34.93 -9.59 2.83
C LYS A 30 -36.44 -9.86 2.86
N LEU A 31 -36.93 -10.79 2.03
CA LEU A 31 -38.34 -11.16 1.99
C LEU A 31 -38.76 -11.85 3.30
N GLY A 32 -37.94 -12.77 3.81
CA GLY A 32 -38.18 -13.45 5.08
C GLY A 32 -38.17 -12.47 6.25
N TYR A 33 -37.20 -11.55 6.30
CA TYR A 33 -37.11 -10.53 7.35
C TYR A 33 -38.30 -9.56 7.30
N HIS A 34 -38.74 -9.17 6.10
CA HIS A 34 -39.92 -8.36 5.92
C HIS A 34 -41.18 -9.09 6.38
N TYR A 35 -41.35 -10.37 6.06
CA TYR A 35 -42.49 -11.16 6.50
C TYR A 35 -42.51 -11.37 8.02
N LEU A 36 -41.34 -11.57 8.62
CA LEU A 36 -41.19 -11.77 10.06
C LEU A 36 -41.48 -10.48 10.85
N ILE A 37 -41.04 -9.31 10.36
CA ILE A 37 -41.37 -8.02 10.96
C ILE A 37 -42.85 -7.67 10.76
N SER A 38 -43.36 -7.79 9.54
CA SER A 38 -44.74 -7.45 9.21
C SER A 38 -45.76 -8.32 9.97
N ASN A 39 -45.38 -9.55 10.34
CA ASN A 39 -46.22 -10.46 11.11
C ASN A 39 -45.75 -10.67 12.56
N ALA A 40 -44.77 -9.89 13.04
CA ALA A 40 -44.21 -10.04 14.39
C ALA A 40 -45.28 -9.93 15.47
N VAL A 41 -46.25 -9.03 15.27
CA VAL A 41 -47.40 -8.84 16.18
C VAL A 41 -48.26 -10.10 16.26
N TYR A 42 -48.56 -10.75 15.13
CA TYR A 42 -49.35 -11.99 15.11
C TYR A 42 -48.59 -13.17 15.71
N ILE A 43 -47.29 -13.29 15.42
CA ILE A 43 -46.43 -14.34 15.99
C ILE A 43 -46.32 -14.21 17.52
N LEU A 44 -46.38 -12.98 18.04
CA LEU A 44 -46.29 -12.69 19.47
C LEU A 44 -47.65 -12.80 20.18
N ILE A 45 -48.75 -12.52 19.49
CA ILE A 45 -50.12 -12.63 20.03
C ILE A 45 -50.65 -14.07 19.98
N LEU A 46 -50.25 -14.88 18.99
CA LEU A 46 -50.69 -16.27 18.84
C LEU A 46 -50.43 -17.16 20.08
N PRO A 47 -49.24 -17.14 20.72
CA PRO A 47 -49.02 -17.89 21.96
C PRO A 47 -49.81 -17.32 23.16
N VAL A 48 -50.14 -16.03 23.17
CA VAL A 48 -50.98 -15.40 24.21
C VAL A 48 -52.45 -15.83 24.05
N LEU A 49 -52.93 -15.92 22.81
CA LEU A 49 -54.26 -16.46 22.49
C LEU A 49 -54.37 -17.95 22.81
N LEU A 50 -53.36 -18.75 22.44
CA LEU A 50 -53.31 -20.17 22.77
C LEU A 50 -53.27 -20.41 24.28
N ALA A 51 -52.49 -19.61 25.01
CA ALA A 51 -52.52 -19.60 26.47
C ALA A 51 -53.92 -19.22 27.00
N ALA A 52 -54.54 -18.14 26.52
CA ALA A 52 -55.87 -17.71 26.98
C ALA A 52 -56.98 -18.76 26.73
N THR A 53 -56.85 -19.63 25.72
CA THR A 53 -57.82 -20.69 25.43
C THR A 53 -57.67 -21.95 26.30
N SER A 54 -56.52 -22.15 26.93
CA SER A 54 -56.36 -23.17 27.98
C SER A 54 -57.00 -22.66 29.27
N SER A 55 -58.28 -22.94 29.45
CA SER A 55 -59.07 -22.60 30.63
C SER A 55 -58.57 -23.32 31.89
N SER A 56 -57.49 -22.81 32.49
CA SER A 56 -57.03 -22.98 33.89
C SER A 56 -55.71 -22.21 34.09
N PHE A 57 -55.72 -20.87 34.10
CA PHE A 57 -54.54 -20.09 34.50
C PHE A 57 -54.67 -19.68 35.97
N ASN A 58 -53.85 -20.27 36.83
CA ASN A 58 -53.64 -19.73 38.17
C ASN A 58 -52.73 -18.49 38.09
N LEU A 59 -52.88 -17.57 39.06
CA LEU A 59 -52.06 -16.36 39.15
C LEU A 59 -50.55 -16.68 39.22
N SER A 60 -50.21 -17.86 39.75
CA SER A 60 -48.86 -18.42 39.80
C SER A 60 -48.27 -18.71 38.42
N ASP A 61 -49.07 -19.17 37.45
CA ASP A 61 -48.62 -19.51 36.10
C ASP A 61 -48.35 -18.25 35.27
N LEU A 62 -49.12 -17.19 35.51
CA LEU A 62 -48.89 -15.85 34.94
C LEU A 62 -47.59 -15.22 35.45
N THR A 63 -47.28 -15.35 36.74
CA THR A 63 -45.99 -14.90 37.29
C THR A 63 -44.81 -15.71 36.77
N LEU A 64 -45.00 -17.01 36.51
CA LEU A 64 -43.96 -17.87 35.94
C LEU A 64 -43.70 -17.53 34.46
N LEU A 65 -44.75 -17.28 33.68
CA LEU A 65 -44.66 -16.81 32.30
C LEU A 65 -44.04 -15.42 32.21
N TYR A 66 -44.43 -14.49 33.08
CA TYR A 66 -43.85 -13.15 33.17
C TYR A 66 -42.35 -13.22 33.49
N ASN A 67 -41.94 -13.97 34.52
CA ASN A 67 -40.53 -14.13 34.88
C ASN A 67 -39.72 -14.85 33.80
N HIS A 68 -40.31 -15.83 33.11
CA HIS A 68 -39.64 -16.53 32.01
C HIS A 68 -39.46 -15.61 30.80
N LEU A 69 -40.50 -14.85 30.40
CA LEU A 69 -40.41 -13.87 29.32
C LEU A 69 -39.41 -12.77 29.64
N LEU A 70 -39.41 -12.21 30.86
CA LEU A 70 -38.51 -11.12 31.25
C LEU A 70 -37.04 -11.56 31.30
N LYS A 71 -36.75 -12.74 31.87
CA LYS A 71 -35.39 -13.31 31.90
C LYS A 71 -34.91 -13.68 30.50
N PHE A 72 -35.78 -14.24 29.65
CA PHE A 72 -35.43 -14.61 28.29
C PHE A 72 -35.20 -13.38 27.41
N HIS A 73 -35.98 -12.30 27.58
CA HIS A 73 -35.75 -11.02 26.91
C HIS A 73 -34.44 -10.36 27.35
N PHE A 74 -34.13 -10.38 28.65
CA PHE A 74 -32.87 -9.84 29.16
C PHE A 74 -31.66 -10.64 28.65
N LEU A 75 -31.73 -11.97 28.68
CA LEU A 75 -30.66 -12.83 28.19
C LEU A 75 -30.49 -12.72 26.66
N SER A 76 -31.59 -12.69 25.90
CA SER A 76 -31.56 -12.49 24.45
C SER A 76 -31.02 -11.11 24.07
N SER A 77 -31.46 -10.05 24.76
CA SER A 77 -31.00 -8.68 24.54
C SER A 77 -29.51 -8.50 24.84
N THR A 78 -29.02 -9.11 25.93
CA THR A 78 -27.58 -9.07 26.28
C THR A 78 -26.73 -9.84 25.27
N ILE A 79 -27.17 -11.02 24.81
CA ILE A 79 -26.48 -11.78 23.75
C ILE A 79 -26.47 -10.98 22.44
N PHE A 80 -27.59 -10.36 22.06
CA PHE A 80 -27.67 -9.54 20.85
C PHE A 80 -26.75 -8.32 20.93
N ALA A 81 -26.74 -7.62 22.07
CA ALA A 81 -25.83 -6.49 22.30
C ALA A 81 -24.37 -6.93 22.26
N ALA A 82 -24.02 -8.04 22.92
CA ALA A 82 -22.67 -8.61 22.88
C ALA A 82 -22.26 -8.99 21.45
N LEU A 83 -23.16 -9.61 20.69
CA LEU A 83 -22.94 -9.97 19.29
C LEU A 83 -22.75 -8.71 18.41
N LEU A 84 -23.55 -7.67 18.60
CA LEU A 84 -23.38 -6.41 17.88
C LEU A 84 -22.06 -5.73 18.22
N ILE A 85 -21.68 -5.66 19.50
CA ILE A 85 -20.38 -5.10 19.93
C ILE A 85 -19.24 -5.91 19.33
N PHE A 86 -19.33 -7.24 19.36
CA PHE A 86 -18.33 -8.13 18.77
C PHE A 86 -18.21 -7.93 17.26
N LEU A 87 -19.32 -7.95 16.53
CA LEU A 87 -19.34 -7.75 15.07
C LEU A 87 -18.84 -6.35 14.69
N THR A 88 -19.20 -5.32 15.47
CA THR A 88 -18.75 -3.94 15.24
C THR A 88 -17.25 -3.81 15.50
N THR A 89 -16.74 -4.38 16.59
CA THR A 89 -15.31 -4.40 16.91
C THR A 89 -14.52 -5.17 15.85
N LEU A 90 -15.01 -6.36 15.46
CA LEU A 90 -14.41 -7.16 14.39
C LEU A 90 -14.39 -6.38 13.08
N TYR A 91 -15.47 -5.71 12.73
CA TYR A 91 -15.54 -4.87 11.55
C TYR A 91 -14.50 -3.74 11.59
N PHE A 92 -14.43 -2.95 12.66
CA PHE A 92 -13.47 -1.84 12.74
C PHE A 92 -12.01 -2.29 12.80
N THR A 93 -11.73 -3.45 13.40
CA THR A 93 -10.36 -3.99 13.49
C THR A 93 -9.89 -4.69 12.22
N THR A 94 -10.80 -5.32 11.47
CA THR A 94 -10.49 -5.98 10.18
C THR A 94 -10.52 -5.02 9.00
N ARG A 95 -11.12 -3.84 9.15
CA ARG A 95 -11.11 -2.80 8.12
C ARG A 95 -9.68 -2.37 7.83
N PRO A 96 -9.24 -2.40 6.56
CA PRO A 96 -7.93 -1.91 6.19
C PRO A 96 -7.85 -0.42 6.52
N ARG A 97 -6.79 -0.03 7.24
CA ARG A 97 -6.53 1.37 7.53
C ARG A 97 -6.15 2.07 6.23
N LYS A 98 -6.75 3.23 5.98
CA LYS A 98 -6.38 4.05 4.83
C LYS A 98 -4.98 4.62 5.06
N ILE A 99 -4.11 4.47 4.06
CA ILE A 99 -2.77 5.06 4.04
C ILE A 99 -2.81 6.19 3.02
N PHE A 100 -2.29 7.35 3.39
CA PHE A 100 -2.28 8.53 2.55
C PHE A 100 -0.85 9.01 2.35
N LEU A 101 -0.54 9.48 1.14
CA LEU A 101 0.68 10.23 0.88
C LEU A 101 0.49 11.63 1.45
N LEU A 102 1.29 11.98 2.46
CA LEU A 102 1.29 13.32 3.01
C LEU A 102 1.97 14.29 2.05
N ASP A 103 3.18 13.95 1.61
CA ASP A 103 3.97 14.78 0.69
C ASP A 103 5.12 14.00 0.05
N PHE A 104 5.79 14.60 -0.95
CA PHE A 104 6.98 14.11 -1.63
C PHE A 104 7.94 15.26 -1.96
N ALA A 105 9.22 14.93 -2.10
CA ALA A 105 10.23 15.85 -2.62
C ALA A 105 11.24 15.10 -3.50
N CYS A 106 11.82 15.82 -4.45
CA CYS A 106 12.89 15.34 -5.32
C CYS A 106 14.09 16.26 -5.17
N TYR A 107 15.28 15.70 -5.02
CA TYR A 107 16.50 16.49 -5.06
C TYR A 107 16.79 16.96 -6.48
N LYS A 108 17.07 18.26 -6.62
CA LYS A 108 17.51 18.87 -7.88
C LYS A 108 19.01 19.21 -7.76
N PRO A 109 19.90 18.57 -8.53
CA PRO A 109 21.32 18.87 -8.48
C PRO A 109 21.65 20.27 -9.03
N ASP A 110 22.86 20.76 -8.74
CA ASP A 110 23.35 22.03 -9.29
C ASP A 110 23.46 21.97 -10.82
N SER A 111 23.23 23.10 -11.47
CA SER A 111 23.38 23.26 -12.92
C SER A 111 24.75 22.87 -13.47
N SER A 112 25.81 22.92 -12.65
CA SER A 112 27.15 22.47 -13.00
C SER A 112 27.23 20.96 -13.30
N LEU A 113 26.23 20.20 -12.86
CA LEU A 113 26.13 18.75 -13.09
C LEU A 113 25.27 18.40 -14.31
N ILE A 114 24.82 19.40 -15.07
CA ILE A 114 24.14 19.16 -16.34
C ILE A 114 25.11 18.53 -17.34
N CYS A 115 24.72 17.40 -17.90
CA CYS A 115 25.44 16.69 -18.93
C CYS A 115 24.67 16.79 -20.25
N THR A 116 25.21 17.56 -21.19
CA THR A 116 24.69 17.59 -22.55
C THR A 116 25.12 16.34 -23.31
N ARG A 117 24.46 16.02 -24.43
CA ARG A 117 24.87 14.88 -25.27
C ARG A 117 26.32 15.01 -25.75
N GLU A 118 26.75 16.21 -26.09
CA GLU A 118 28.12 16.51 -26.53
C GLU A 118 29.12 16.28 -25.40
N THR A 119 28.77 16.74 -24.19
CA THR A 119 29.59 16.51 -23.00
C THR A 119 29.71 15.01 -22.71
N PHE A 120 28.59 14.28 -22.74
CA PHE A 120 28.60 12.82 -22.55
C PHE A 120 29.51 12.13 -23.57
N MET A 121 29.38 12.45 -24.86
CA MET A 121 30.17 11.84 -25.92
C MET A 121 31.67 12.18 -25.79
N ASP A 122 32.02 13.43 -25.48
CA ASP A 122 33.40 13.83 -25.22
C ASP A 122 33.97 13.07 -24.02
N ARG A 123 33.22 12.94 -22.92
CA ARG A 123 33.66 12.15 -21.77
C ARG A 123 33.85 10.68 -22.13
N SER A 124 32.89 10.04 -22.81
CA SER A 124 33.01 8.65 -23.26
C SER A 124 34.25 8.42 -24.11
N GLN A 125 34.54 9.31 -25.07
CA GLN A 125 35.74 9.20 -25.91
C GLN A 125 37.03 9.31 -25.08
N ARG A 126 37.09 10.25 -24.12
CA ARG A 126 38.26 10.46 -23.26
C ARG A 126 38.52 9.33 -22.27
N VAL A 127 37.53 8.49 -21.94
CA VAL A 127 37.76 7.29 -21.10
C VAL A 127 38.70 6.31 -21.81
N GLY A 128 38.72 6.29 -23.16
CA GLY A 128 39.66 5.47 -23.93
C GLY A 128 39.40 3.96 -23.91
N ILE A 129 38.26 3.52 -23.38
CA ILE A 129 37.86 2.10 -23.30
C ILE A 129 36.88 1.67 -24.41
N PHE A 130 36.32 2.63 -25.14
CA PHE A 130 35.32 2.38 -26.17
C PHE A 130 35.96 2.45 -27.55
N THR A 131 35.59 1.50 -28.42
CA THR A 131 35.90 1.56 -29.85
C THR A 131 35.03 2.61 -30.54
N GLU A 132 35.41 3.01 -31.76
CA GLU A 132 34.60 3.93 -32.58
C GLU A 132 33.18 3.40 -32.83
N ASP A 133 33.03 2.08 -33.06
CA ASP A 133 31.71 1.46 -33.23
C ASP A 133 30.86 1.55 -31.94
N ASN A 134 31.48 1.38 -30.77
CA ASN A 134 30.80 1.53 -29.48
C ASN A 134 30.35 2.98 -29.26
N LEU A 135 31.20 3.96 -29.60
CA LEU A 135 30.87 5.39 -29.51
C LEU A 135 29.74 5.76 -30.47
N ALA A 136 29.79 5.31 -31.72
CA ALA A 136 28.72 5.52 -32.70
C ALA A 136 27.39 4.88 -32.24
N PHE A 137 27.44 3.73 -31.59
CA PHE A 137 26.25 3.11 -30.99
C PHE A 137 25.71 3.89 -29.79
N GLN A 138 26.57 4.34 -28.87
CA GLN A 138 26.18 5.20 -27.75
C GLN A 138 25.52 6.49 -28.24
N GLN A 139 26.06 7.13 -29.27
CA GLN A 139 25.47 8.32 -29.86
C GLN A 139 24.05 8.07 -30.40
N LYS A 140 23.84 6.98 -31.14
CA LYS A 140 22.49 6.60 -31.63
C LYS A 140 21.51 6.37 -30.47
N ILE A 141 21.96 5.80 -29.35
CA ILE A 141 21.14 5.63 -28.14
C ILE A 141 20.77 7.00 -27.57
N LEU A 142 21.73 7.90 -27.39
CA LEU A 142 21.48 9.24 -26.82
C LEU A 142 20.46 10.04 -27.64
N GLU A 143 20.56 9.98 -28.97
CA GLU A 143 19.65 10.65 -29.90
C GLU A 143 18.21 10.10 -29.82
N ARG A 144 18.05 8.84 -29.43
CA ARG A 144 16.73 8.14 -29.38
C ARG A 144 16.19 7.92 -27.96
N SER A 145 16.98 8.21 -26.93
CA SER A 145 16.63 7.95 -25.52
C SER A 145 15.53 8.83 -24.94
N GLY A 146 15.21 9.96 -25.59
CA GLY A 146 14.31 10.98 -25.05
C GLY A 146 14.93 11.84 -23.94
N LEU A 147 16.20 11.65 -23.58
CA LEU A 147 16.91 12.49 -22.62
C LEU A 147 17.22 13.87 -23.21
N GLY A 148 16.91 14.94 -22.49
CA GLY A 148 17.16 16.32 -22.91
C GLY A 148 18.57 16.82 -22.56
N GLN A 149 18.93 18.01 -23.09
CA GLN A 149 20.22 18.66 -22.83
C GLN A 149 20.38 19.20 -21.39
N LYS A 150 19.36 19.05 -20.54
CA LYS A 150 19.34 19.47 -19.12
C LYS A 150 19.28 18.27 -18.17
N THR A 151 19.74 17.11 -18.63
CA THR A 151 19.86 15.89 -17.80
C THR A 151 21.07 16.04 -16.89
N TYR A 152 20.94 15.66 -15.61
CA TYR A 152 22.05 15.70 -14.66
C TYR A 152 22.82 14.38 -14.66
N PHE A 153 24.11 14.44 -14.37
CA PHE A 153 24.97 13.27 -14.29
C PHE A 153 25.90 13.34 -13.06
N PRO A 154 26.30 12.19 -12.48
CA PRO A 154 27.16 12.19 -11.30
C PRO A 154 28.47 12.95 -11.51
N GLU A 155 28.83 13.80 -10.55
CA GLU A 155 30.05 14.62 -10.58
C GLU A 155 31.30 13.75 -10.86
N ALA A 156 31.37 12.58 -10.20
CA ALA A 156 32.46 11.63 -10.34
C ALA A 156 32.68 11.12 -11.77
N LEU A 157 31.61 11.05 -12.58
CA LEU A 157 31.65 10.59 -13.96
C LEU A 157 31.87 11.75 -14.96
N LEU A 158 31.61 13.00 -14.55
CA LEU A 158 31.87 14.18 -15.38
C LEU A 158 33.35 14.62 -15.36
N ARG A 159 34.13 14.17 -14.36
CA ARG A 159 35.57 14.45 -14.24
C ARG A 159 36.37 13.77 -15.37
N VAL A 160 37.54 14.33 -15.67
CA VAL A 160 38.51 13.78 -16.63
C VAL A 160 39.87 13.66 -15.92
N PRO A 161 40.34 12.45 -15.59
CA PRO A 161 39.66 11.15 -15.75
C PRO A 161 38.47 10.97 -14.79
N PRO A 162 37.51 10.08 -15.10
CA PRO A 162 36.41 9.77 -14.19
C PRO A 162 36.92 9.08 -12.92
N ASN A 163 36.26 9.30 -11.78
CA ASN A 163 36.63 8.72 -10.48
C ASN A 163 35.46 7.96 -9.82
N PRO A 164 34.99 6.84 -10.39
CA PRO A 164 33.90 6.05 -9.83
C PRO A 164 34.40 5.22 -8.64
N CYS A 165 34.48 5.83 -7.45
CA CYS A 165 34.88 5.16 -6.22
C CYS A 165 33.81 5.25 -5.12
N MET A 166 33.94 4.40 -4.10
CA MET A 166 32.97 4.27 -3.01
C MET A 166 32.77 5.58 -2.23
N SER A 167 33.80 6.41 -2.10
CA SER A 167 33.70 7.71 -1.42
C SER A 167 32.85 8.70 -2.21
N GLU A 168 33.01 8.75 -3.54
CA GLU A 168 32.21 9.62 -4.40
C GLU A 168 30.76 9.15 -4.47
N ALA A 169 30.52 7.84 -4.60
CA ALA A 169 29.16 7.27 -4.56
C ALA A 169 28.47 7.55 -3.21
N ARG A 170 29.22 7.50 -2.09
CA ARG A 170 28.71 7.89 -0.77
C ARG A 170 28.36 9.37 -0.72
N LYS A 171 29.25 10.24 -1.19
CA LYS A 171 29.03 11.70 -1.25
C LYS A 171 27.78 12.04 -2.04
N GLU A 172 27.58 11.41 -3.20
CA GLU A 172 26.39 11.60 -4.04
C GLU A 172 25.13 11.11 -3.31
N ALA A 173 25.14 9.89 -2.78
CA ALA A 173 23.99 9.34 -2.07
C ALA A 173 23.57 10.21 -0.88
N GLU A 174 24.53 10.68 -0.08
CA GLU A 174 24.27 11.63 1.01
C GLU A 174 23.66 12.93 0.50
N THR A 175 24.25 13.54 -0.52
CA THR A 175 23.77 14.80 -1.08
C THR A 175 22.34 14.68 -1.58
N VAL A 176 22.04 13.66 -2.38
CA VAL A 176 20.74 13.44 -3.00
C VAL A 176 19.69 13.04 -1.97
N MET A 177 19.99 12.06 -1.12
CA MET A 177 19.02 11.56 -0.14
C MET A 177 18.73 12.60 0.93
N PHE A 178 19.76 13.26 1.46
CA PHE A 178 19.55 14.27 2.49
C PHE A 178 18.85 15.51 1.94
N GLY A 179 19.22 15.99 0.75
CA GLY A 179 18.53 17.12 0.14
C GLY A 179 17.03 16.85 -0.12
N ALA A 180 16.67 15.64 -0.54
CA ALA A 180 15.27 15.25 -0.69
C ALA A 180 14.52 15.13 0.65
N ILE A 181 15.18 14.55 1.68
CA ILE A 181 14.59 14.40 3.02
C ILE A 181 14.41 15.77 3.69
N ASP A 182 15.40 16.65 3.60
CA ASP A 182 15.34 18.00 4.16
C ASP A 182 14.14 18.76 3.57
N ALA A 183 13.97 18.73 2.25
CA ALA A 183 12.87 19.39 1.56
C ALA A 183 11.48 18.86 1.97
N VAL A 184 11.31 17.53 2.12
CA VAL A 184 9.99 16.98 2.51
C VAL A 184 9.69 17.22 3.98
N LEU A 185 10.70 17.19 4.86
CA LEU A 185 10.51 17.49 6.29
C LEU A 185 10.19 18.97 6.50
N GLU A 186 10.85 19.87 5.76
CA GLU A 186 10.54 21.30 5.78
C GLU A 186 9.12 21.57 5.32
N LYS A 187 8.69 20.96 4.19
CA LYS A 187 7.35 21.15 3.63
C LYS A 187 6.24 20.61 4.52
N THR A 188 6.48 19.50 5.22
CA THR A 188 5.47 18.83 6.05
C THR A 188 5.47 19.26 7.52
N GLY A 189 6.59 19.82 8.02
CA GLY A 189 6.79 20.11 9.44
C GLY A 189 6.86 18.87 10.34
N VAL A 190 6.95 17.67 9.75
CA VAL A 190 7.03 16.40 10.51
C VAL A 190 8.36 16.35 11.26
N LYS A 191 8.31 16.08 12.56
CA LYS A 191 9.54 15.93 13.34
C LYS A 191 10.18 14.57 13.03
N PRO A 192 11.51 14.48 12.90
CA PRO A 192 12.20 13.21 12.66
C PRO A 192 11.87 12.11 13.71
N LYS A 193 11.53 12.51 14.93
CA LYS A 193 11.14 11.57 16.02
C LYS A 193 9.76 10.93 15.81
N ASP A 194 8.89 11.54 15.02
CA ASP A 194 7.54 11.03 14.73
C ASP A 194 7.55 9.97 13.62
N ILE A 195 8.67 9.82 12.90
CA ILE A 195 8.83 8.87 11.80
C ILE A 195 8.96 7.45 12.36
N GLY A 196 7.97 6.62 12.03
CA GLY A 196 7.89 5.27 12.58
C GLY A 196 8.63 4.18 11.81
N ILE A 197 8.70 4.36 10.49
CA ILE A 197 9.23 3.39 9.53
C ILE A 197 10.02 4.17 8.50
N LEU A 198 11.22 3.69 8.18
CA LEU A 198 12.05 4.20 7.10
C LEU A 198 12.30 3.07 6.10
N VAL A 199 11.92 3.29 4.85
CA VAL A 199 12.25 2.39 3.74
C VAL A 199 13.16 3.16 2.79
N VAL A 200 14.36 2.65 2.59
CA VAL A 200 15.33 3.19 1.62
C VAL A 200 15.52 2.15 0.54
N ASN A 201 15.44 2.59 -0.71
CA ASN A 201 15.76 1.75 -1.84
C ASN A 201 16.88 2.38 -2.66
N CYS A 202 17.93 1.60 -2.94
CA CYS A 202 18.97 1.97 -3.89
C CYS A 202 19.51 0.70 -4.56
N SER A 203 19.55 0.67 -5.90
CA SER A 203 20.15 -0.47 -6.64
C SER A 203 21.58 -0.18 -7.10
N LEU A 204 21.99 1.09 -7.15
CA LEU A 204 23.31 1.49 -7.65
C LEU A 204 24.40 1.44 -6.58
N PHE A 205 24.04 1.63 -5.30
CA PHE A 205 25.00 1.76 -4.22
C PHE A 205 24.42 1.20 -2.92
N ASN A 206 25.00 0.12 -2.39
CA ASN A 206 24.58 -0.54 -1.15
C ASN A 206 25.77 -0.74 -0.20
N PRO A 207 26.26 0.32 0.45
CA PRO A 207 27.43 0.26 1.32
C PRO A 207 27.13 -0.40 2.66
N THR A 208 28.19 -0.70 3.41
CA THR A 208 28.15 -0.92 4.86
C THR A 208 28.88 0.24 5.56
N PRO A 209 28.28 0.92 6.55
CA PRO A 209 26.88 0.81 7.00
C PRO A 209 25.87 1.20 5.90
N SER A 210 24.63 0.72 6.02
CA SER A 210 23.58 0.90 5.01
C SER A 210 23.13 2.36 4.86
N LEU A 211 22.50 2.69 3.73
CA LEU A 211 21.94 4.03 3.49
C LEU A 211 20.83 4.37 4.49
N SER A 212 20.01 3.38 4.84
CA SER A 212 19.02 3.55 5.93
C SER A 212 19.67 3.89 7.27
N ALA A 213 20.78 3.25 7.63
CA ALA A 213 21.50 3.55 8.86
C ALA A 213 22.11 4.97 8.84
N MET A 214 22.62 5.40 7.68
CA MET A 214 23.13 6.76 7.50
C MET A 214 22.03 7.81 7.73
N ILE A 215 20.83 7.60 7.17
CA ILE A 215 19.67 8.49 7.37
C ILE A 215 19.23 8.49 8.84
N VAL A 216 19.07 7.32 9.46
CA VAL A 216 18.70 7.19 10.88
C VAL A 216 19.66 7.99 11.77
N ASN A 217 20.96 7.85 11.52
CA ASN A 217 21.99 8.52 12.30
C ASN A 217 22.03 10.03 12.06
N LYS A 218 21.85 10.50 10.81
CA LYS A 218 21.88 11.94 10.49
C LYS A 218 20.71 12.69 11.12
N TYR A 219 19.48 12.19 10.92
CA TYR A 219 18.27 12.85 11.39
C TYR A 219 17.91 12.54 12.84
N LYS A 220 18.71 11.70 13.51
CA LYS A 220 18.47 11.24 14.88
C LYS A 220 17.03 10.73 15.03
N LEU A 221 16.63 9.83 14.12
CA LEU A 221 15.31 9.21 14.17
C LEU A 221 15.11 8.47 15.51
N ARG A 222 13.87 8.06 15.80
CA ARG A 222 13.57 7.36 17.05
C ARG A 222 14.32 6.03 17.17
N GLY A 223 14.66 5.63 18.40
CA GLY A 223 15.47 4.42 18.65
C GLY A 223 14.78 3.10 18.31
N ASN A 224 13.44 3.09 18.28
CA ASN A 224 12.60 1.95 17.89
C ASN A 224 12.07 2.05 16.45
N ILE A 225 12.82 2.71 15.57
CA ILE A 225 12.46 2.80 14.15
C ILE A 225 12.56 1.44 13.47
N LEU A 226 11.61 1.14 12.59
CA LEU A 226 11.74 0.02 11.64
C LEU A 226 12.44 0.55 10.39
N SER A 227 13.70 0.15 10.16
CA SER A 227 14.49 0.62 9.01
C SER A 227 14.76 -0.52 8.02
N TYR A 228 14.39 -0.34 6.76
CA TYR A 228 14.61 -1.29 5.67
C TYR A 228 15.53 -0.66 4.61
N ASN A 229 16.57 -1.38 4.20
CA ASN A 229 17.44 -1.00 3.08
C ASN A 229 17.29 -2.03 1.97
N LEU A 230 16.62 -1.64 0.90
CA LEU A 230 16.31 -2.50 -0.24
C LEU A 230 17.27 -2.19 -1.39
N GLY A 231 17.64 -3.23 -2.14
CA GLY A 231 18.46 -3.13 -3.34
C GLY A 231 18.12 -4.25 -4.32
N GLY A 232 18.55 -4.10 -5.58
CA GLY A 232 18.39 -5.12 -6.62
C GLY A 232 17.02 -5.13 -7.32
N MET A 233 16.08 -4.27 -6.92
CA MET A 233 14.77 -4.16 -7.57
C MET A 233 14.77 -3.28 -8.83
N GLY A 234 15.78 -2.42 -9.01
CA GLY A 234 15.87 -1.53 -10.17
C GLY A 234 14.70 -0.53 -10.23
N CYS A 235 14.15 -0.33 -11.43
CA CYS A 235 13.15 0.71 -11.71
C CYS A 235 11.76 0.46 -11.11
N SER A 236 11.44 -0.76 -10.68
CA SER A 236 10.12 -1.09 -10.09
C SER A 236 9.97 -0.66 -8.63
N ALA A 237 11.08 -0.29 -7.99
CA ALA A 237 11.16 -0.11 -6.54
C ALA A 237 10.43 1.13 -5.98
N GLY A 238 10.04 2.07 -6.83
CA GLY A 238 9.31 3.27 -6.40
C GLY A 238 7.81 3.07 -6.24
N LEU A 239 7.28 1.92 -6.67
CA LEU A 239 5.84 1.58 -6.65
C LEU A 239 5.44 0.73 -5.45
#